data_AF-A0A4R2D524-F1
#
_entry.id   AF-A0A4R2D524-F1
#
_cell.length_a   1.000
_cell.length_b   1.000
_cell.length_c   1.000
_cell.angle_alpha   90.00
_cell.angle_beta   90.00
_cell.angle_gamma   90.00
#
_symmetry.space_group_name_H-M   'P 1'
#
loop_
_entity.id
_entity.type
_entity.pdbx_description
1 polymer ?
#
loop_
_entity_poly.entity_id
_entity_poly.type
_entity_poly.pdbx_seq_one_letter_code
_entity_poly.pdbx_strand_id
1 'polypeptide(L)' 'MNLSHIIADIIWWWRKGHPTLRKLPNWRRAADAELIARHRGCTQAIHRARKEKRKAVLDDLRRV' A
#
# COMPACT_ATOMS: atom_id res chain seq x y z
N MET A 1 -3.75 -19.62 7.45
CA MET A 1 -3.07 -18.31 7.45
C MET A 1 -1.67 -18.51 6.90
N ASN A 2 -1.45 -18.21 5.63
CA ASN A 2 -0.16 -18.46 4.97
C ASN A 2 0.87 -17.41 5.38
N LEU A 3 2.07 -17.87 5.75
CA LEU A 3 3.26 -17.08 6.11
C LEU A 3 3.50 -15.89 5.18
N SER A 4 3.13 -16.04 3.90
CA SER A 4 3.21 -15.04 2.84
C SER A 4 2.44 -13.74 3.14
N HIS A 5 1.28 -13.82 3.82
CA HIS A 5 0.52 -12.64 4.21
C HIS A 5 1.17 -11.86 5.35
N ILE A 6 1.76 -12.57 6.32
CA ILE A 6 2.46 -11.95 7.45
C ILE A 6 3.72 -11.24 6.94
N ILE A 7 4.49 -11.88 6.06
CA ILE A 7 5.67 -11.29 5.44
C ILE A 7 5.27 -10.06 4.58
N ALA A 8 4.19 -10.15 3.80
CA ALA A 8 3.69 -9.01 3.04
C ALA A 8 3.26 -7.83 3.92
N ASP A 9 2.67 -8.10 5.09
CA ASP A 9 2.28 -7.07 6.06
C ASP A 9 3.46 -6.47 6.81
N ILE A 10 4.47 -7.27 7.16
CA ILE A 10 5.73 -6.80 7.75
C ILE A 10 6.47 -5.95 6.72
N ILE A 11 6.61 -6.39 5.47
CA ILE A 11 7.25 -5.62 4.39
C ILE A 11 6.46 -4.34 4.10
N TRP A 12 5.12 -4.39 4.09
CA TRP A 12 4.29 -3.19 3.98
C TRP A 12 4.60 -2.22 5.13
N TRP A 13 4.70 -2.72 6.36
CA TRP A 13 4.87 -1.91 7.57
C TRP A 13 6.25 -1.27 7.62
N TRP A 14 7.27 -2.05 7.26
CA TRP A 14 8.66 -1.61 7.14
C TRP A 14 8.84 -0.60 6.00
N ARG A 15 8.23 -0.83 4.83
CA ARG A 15 8.35 0.07 3.68
C ARG A 15 7.47 1.33 3.79
N LYS A 16 6.46 1.36 4.67
CA LYS A 16 5.58 2.54 4.89
C LYS A 16 6.35 3.81 5.28
N GLY A 17 7.54 3.65 5.89
CA GLY A 17 8.44 4.75 6.27
C GLY A 17 9.55 5.05 5.26
N HIS A 18 9.70 4.27 4.19
CA HIS A 18 10.84 4.40 3.29
C HIS A 18 10.55 5.29 2.06
N PRO A 19 11.44 6.24 1.71
CA PRO A 19 11.29 7.12 0.55
C PRO A 19 11.27 6.39 -0.80
N THR A 20 11.64 5.11 -0.85
CA THR A 20 11.58 4.26 -2.05
C THR A 20 10.15 3.94 -2.50
N LEU A 21 9.17 3.80 -1.60
CA LEU A 21 7.78 3.58 -2.01
C LEU A 21 7.14 4.81 -2.66
N ARG A 22 7.57 6.02 -2.29
CA ARG A 22 7.13 7.25 -2.97
C ARG A 22 7.56 7.32 -4.44
N LYS A 23 8.59 6.54 -4.84
CA LYS A 23 9.01 6.41 -6.23
C LYS A 23 8.06 5.55 -7.07
N LEU A 24 7.21 4.73 -6.44
CA LEU A 24 6.20 3.94 -7.14
C LEU A 24 4.96 4.82 -7.41
N PRO A 25 4.67 5.17 -8.67
CA PRO A 25 3.60 6.10 -8.99
C PRO A 25 2.22 5.57 -8.58
N ASN A 26 2.00 4.27 -8.71
CA ASN A 26 0.75 3.61 -8.32
C ASN A 26 0.56 3.59 -6.80
N TRP A 27 1.65 3.39 -6.04
CA TRP A 27 1.59 3.44 -4.58
C TRP A 27 1.29 4.85 -4.08
N ARG A 28 1.91 5.87 -4.71
CA ARG A 28 1.68 7.29 -4.38
C ARG A 28 0.24 7.70 -4.61
N ARG A 29 -0.33 7.37 -5.78
CA ARG A 29 -1.76 7.63 -6.07
C ARG A 29 -2.69 6.96 -5.04
N ALA A 30 -2.40 5.71 -4.69
CA ALA A 30 -3.16 5.01 -3.66
C ALA A 30 -2.97 5.64 -2.26
N ALA A 31 -1.82 6.27 -1.98
CA ALA A 31 -1.60 7.02 -0.75
C ALA A 31 -2.42 8.30 -0.65
N ASP A 32 -2.48 9.06 -1.73
CA ASP A 32 -3.30 10.26 -1.79
C ASP A 32 -4.79 9.91 -1.69
N ALA A 33 -5.23 8.84 -2.35
CA ALA A 33 -6.59 8.33 -2.23
C ALA A 33 -6.93 7.88 -0.80
N GLU A 34 -6.00 7.22 -0.10
CA GLU A 34 -6.20 6.86 1.31
C GLU A 34 -6.34 8.10 2.20
N LEU A 35 -5.54 9.14 1.96
CA LEU A 35 -5.57 10.39 2.72
C LEU A 35 -6.91 11.12 2.54
N ILE A 36 -7.37 11.25 1.30
CA ILE A 36 -8.68 11.84 0.99
C ILE A 36 -9.82 11.02 1.61
N ALA A 37 -9.75 9.69 1.53
CA ALA A 37 -10.75 8.81 2.11
C ALA A 37 -10.80 8.90 3.65
N ARG A 38 -9.64 9.03 4.30
CA ARG A 38 -9.55 9.28 5.74
C ARG A 38 -10.18 10.61 6.13
N HIS A 39 -9.87 11.68 5.39
CA HIS A 39 -10.47 12.99 5.66
C HIS A 39 -12.00 12.95 5.50
N ARG A 40 -12.52 12.16 4.55
CA ARG A 40 -13.95 11.96 4.34
C ARG A 40 -14.60 10.92 5.26
N GLY A 41 -13.84 10.24 6.12
CA GLY A 41 -14.35 9.17 6.98
C GLY A 41 -14.86 7.93 6.21
N CYS A 42 -14.46 7.72 4.96
CA CYS A 42 -14.97 6.63 4.12
C CYS A 42 -14.13 5.36 4.26
N THR A 43 -14.51 4.49 5.21
CA THR A 43 -13.78 3.26 5.54
C THR A 43 -13.59 2.32 4.35
N GLN A 44 -14.60 2.15 3.48
CA GLN A 44 -14.46 1.32 2.27
C GLN A 44 -13.39 1.86 1.31
N ALA A 45 -13.34 3.18 1.12
CA ALA A 45 -12.34 3.81 0.26
C ALA A 45 -10.92 3.68 0.85
N ILE A 46 -10.78 3.76 2.17
CA ILE A 46 -9.50 3.48 2.87
C ILE A 46 -9.04 2.05 2.60
N HIS A 47 -9.93 1.06 2.72
CA HIS A 47 -9.59 -0.35 2.45
C HIS A 47 -9.19 -0.58 0.99
N ARG A 48 -9.91 -0.01 0.03
CA ARG A 48 -9.56 -0.09 -1.40
C ARG A 48 -8.19 0.52 -1.66
N ALA A 49 -7.92 1.70 -1.11
CA ALA A 49 -6.63 2.37 -1.24
C ALA A 49 -5.48 1.54 -0.64
N ARG A 50 -5.69 0.93 0.53
CA ARG A 50 -4.70 0.02 1.13
C ARG A 50 -4.45 -1.24 0.30
N LYS A 51 -5.48 -1.79 -0.34
CA LYS A 51 -5.35 -2.94 -1.26
C LYS A 51 -4.49 -2.57 -2.47
N GLU A 52 -4.74 -1.42 -3.09
CA GLU A 52 -3.95 -0.93 -4.22
C GLU A 52 -2.50 -0.64 -3.85
N LYS A 53 -2.24 -0.10 -2.64
CA LYS A 53 -0.87 0.03 -2.11
C LYS A 53 -0.16 -1.31 -2.03
N ARG A 54 -0.81 -2.34 -1.49
CA ARG A 54 -0.23 -3.70 -1.40
C ARG A 54 0.03 -4.27 -2.78
N LYS A 55 -0.90 -4.11 -3.72
CA LYS A 55 -0.73 -4.55 -5.11
C LYS A 55 0.47 -3.88 -5.78
N ALA A 56 0.62 -2.57 -5.64
CA ALA A 56 1.75 -1.84 -6.20
C ALA A 56 3.11 -2.31 -5.64
N VAL A 57 3.17 -2.69 -4.36
CA VAL A 57 4.37 -3.26 -3.75
C VAL A 57 4.65 -4.67 -4.29
N LEU A 58 3.63 -5.51 -4.45
CA LEU A 58 3.79 -6.86 -4.98
C LEU A 58 4.21 -6.85 -6.46
N ASP A 59 3.65 -5.95 -7.26
CA ASP A 59 4.03 -5.80 -8.68
C ASP A 59 5.48 -5.31 -8.81
N ASP A 60 5.93 -4.41 -7.93
CA ASP A 60 7.34 -3.99 -7.83
C ASP A 60 8.25 -5.16 -7.45
N LEU A 61 7.88 -5.96 -6.46
CA LEU A 61 8.63 -7.13 -6.03
C LEU A 61 8.70 -8.24 -7.09
N ARG A 62 7.70 -8.37 -7.97
CA ARG A 62 7.70 -9.32 -9.10
C ARG A 62 8.52 -8.85 -10.30
N ARG A 63 8.82 -7.55 -10.37
CA ARG A 63 9.57 -6.93 -11.47
C ARG A 63 11.09 -7.01 -11.25
N VAL A 64 11.51 -7.24 -10.01
CA VAL A 64 12.89 -7.55 -9.60
C VAL A 64 13.13 -9.04 -9.75
#